data_AF-A0A2E3ZGB6-F1
#
_entry.id   AF-A0A2E3ZGB6-F1
#
_cell.length_a   1.000
_cell.length_b   1.000
_cell.length_c   1.000
_cell.angle_alpha   90.00
_cell.angle_beta   90.00
_cell.angle_gamma   90.00
#
_symmetry.space_group_name_H-M   'P 1'
#
loop_
_entity.id
_entity.type
_entity.pdbx_description
1 polymer ?
#
loop_
_entity_poly.entity_id
_entity_poly.type
_entity_poly.pdbx_seq_one_letter_code
_entity_poly.pdbx_strand_id
1 'polypeptide(L)'
;MARTEMKRGTLRAMAVGSNDGRTHVLLLMPRSHRPEYESKIEMITHTQTVYSTYLRPREGKDAIRESGIEPDDHSFHLIDIATMDLGFWMQSLIQQGWERCNMKIIPSNDKSLDIVCFAHPSSTIVNHLPLPWNPFDVEGRCYNHIPEGTTVMEMVIEEIESDETDEEISSVEPKVVETEPVDTMVETTAKVVVAETSASELLEEEVRRTIDLLRADGMDMMQVMEHPKFAEVSERAGAANVDVWTMVVNTFQ
;
A
#
# COMPACT_ATOMS: atom_id res chain seq x y z
N MET A 1 -13.29 -20.10 13.98
CA MET A 1 -13.75 -18.93 13.19
C MET A 1 -12.66 -17.88 13.18
N ALA A 2 -12.60 -17.05 12.15
CA ALA A 2 -11.70 -15.89 12.15
C ALA A 2 -12.11 -14.89 13.24
N ARG A 3 -11.15 -14.19 13.83
CA ARG A 3 -11.40 -13.17 14.87
C ARG A 3 -11.31 -11.78 14.26
N THR A 4 -12.31 -10.94 14.51
CA THR A 4 -12.22 -9.51 14.15
C THR A 4 -11.72 -8.69 15.35
N GLU A 5 -10.58 -8.02 15.20
CA GLU A 5 -10.11 -6.96 16.11
C GLU A 5 -10.38 -5.57 15.50
N MET A 6 -10.42 -4.53 16.34
CA MET A 6 -10.54 -3.14 15.89
C MET A 6 -9.47 -2.29 16.56
N LYS A 7 -8.65 -1.61 15.76
CA LYS A 7 -7.55 -0.73 16.19
C LYS A 7 -7.74 0.67 15.58
N ARG A 8 -7.11 1.69 16.16
CA ARG A 8 -7.03 3.02 15.57
C ARG A 8 -5.80 3.16 14.69
N GLY A 9 -5.89 4.02 13.68
CA GLY A 9 -4.81 4.31 12.73
C GLY A 9 -5.34 4.46 11.31
N THR A 10 -4.42 4.54 10.34
CA THR A 10 -4.72 4.57 8.90
C THR A 10 -4.65 3.17 8.31
N LEU A 11 -5.33 2.92 7.19
CA LEU A 11 -5.23 1.61 6.52
C LEU A 11 -3.81 1.37 6.00
N ARG A 12 -3.15 2.42 5.49
CA ARG A 12 -1.73 2.35 5.06
C ARG A 12 -0.85 1.86 6.21
N ALA A 13 -0.97 2.45 7.40
CA ALA A 13 -0.16 2.09 8.56
C ALA A 13 -0.40 0.64 9.02
N MET A 14 -1.63 0.13 8.94
CA MET A 14 -1.95 -1.25 9.30
C MET A 14 -1.52 -2.30 8.26
N ALA A 15 -1.31 -1.89 7.00
CA ALA A 15 -0.76 -2.75 5.94
C ALA A 15 0.78 -2.72 5.85
N VAL A 16 1.48 -1.87 6.63
CA VAL A 16 2.96 -1.84 6.64
C VAL A 16 3.53 -3.18 7.12
N GLY A 17 4.50 -3.70 6.38
CA GLY A 17 5.13 -5.01 6.66
C GLY A 17 4.33 -6.21 6.16
N SER A 18 3.22 -5.99 5.43
CA SER A 18 2.50 -7.05 4.74
C SER A 18 3.06 -7.23 3.32
N ASN A 19 3.37 -8.47 2.93
CA ASN A 19 4.19 -8.79 1.75
C ASN A 19 3.60 -8.31 0.42
N ASP A 20 4.49 -8.15 -0.57
CA ASP A 20 4.12 -7.99 -1.98
C ASP A 20 3.21 -9.14 -2.45
N GLY A 21 2.24 -8.82 -3.31
CA GLY A 21 1.12 -9.71 -3.68
C GLY A 21 -0.20 -9.46 -2.93
N ARG A 22 -0.34 -8.36 -2.19
CA ARG A 22 -1.63 -7.87 -1.65
C ARG A 22 -2.34 -6.92 -2.62
N THR A 23 -3.64 -6.71 -2.40
CA THR A 23 -4.47 -5.90 -3.29
C THR A 23 -5.59 -5.19 -2.52
N HIS A 24 -5.96 -4.02 -3.02
CA HIS A 24 -6.99 -3.17 -2.42
C HIS A 24 -8.30 -3.29 -3.20
N VAL A 25 -9.42 -3.45 -2.47
CA VAL A 25 -10.77 -3.43 -3.05
C VAL A 25 -11.70 -2.51 -2.27
N LEU A 26 -12.66 -1.90 -2.96
CA LEU A 26 -13.70 -1.06 -2.37
C LEU A 26 -15.06 -1.77 -2.45
N LEU A 27 -15.74 -1.96 -1.33
CA LEU A 27 -17.14 -2.39 -1.33
C LEU A 27 -18.06 -1.19 -1.17
N LEU A 28 -19.05 -1.09 -2.05
CA LEU A 28 -20.07 -0.05 -2.05
C LEU A 28 -21.43 -0.68 -1.75
N MET A 29 -22.02 -0.35 -0.60
CA MET A 29 -23.30 -0.92 -0.16
C MET A 29 -24.15 0.12 0.59
N PRO A 30 -25.50 0.04 0.55
CA PRO A 30 -26.33 0.79 1.48
C PRO A 30 -26.03 0.35 2.92
N ARG A 31 -26.00 1.30 3.85
CA ARG A 31 -25.62 1.14 5.25
C ARG A 31 -26.52 0.19 6.03
N SER A 32 -27.74 -0.06 5.55
CA SER A 32 -28.68 -1.08 6.04
C SER A 32 -28.16 -2.52 5.88
N HIS A 33 -27.43 -2.83 4.79
CA HIS A 33 -26.93 -4.18 4.51
C HIS A 33 -25.59 -4.51 5.19
N ARG A 34 -24.97 -3.51 5.84
CA ARG A 34 -23.71 -3.69 6.57
C ARG A 34 -23.72 -4.88 7.55
N PRO A 35 -24.70 -5.06 8.45
CA PRO A 35 -24.63 -6.15 9.44
C PRO A 35 -24.73 -7.53 8.77
N GLU A 36 -25.50 -7.62 7.69
CA GLU A 36 -25.65 -8.82 6.87
C GLU A 36 -24.32 -9.19 6.18
N TYR A 37 -23.55 -8.20 5.73
CA TYR A 37 -22.21 -8.37 5.19
C TYR A 37 -21.18 -8.70 6.29
N GLU A 38 -21.19 -7.98 7.42
CA GLU A 38 -20.26 -8.16 8.54
C GLU A 38 -20.36 -9.60 9.11
N SER A 39 -21.58 -10.14 9.29
CA SER A 39 -21.79 -11.54 9.70
C SER A 39 -21.44 -12.59 8.62
N LYS A 40 -21.31 -12.20 7.34
CA LYS A 40 -20.85 -13.11 6.28
C LYS A 40 -19.33 -13.22 6.26
N ILE A 41 -18.60 -12.12 6.37
CA ILE A 41 -17.13 -12.14 6.32
C ILE A 41 -16.49 -12.80 7.55
N GLU A 42 -17.14 -12.75 8.72
CA GLU A 42 -16.71 -13.47 9.93
C GLU A 42 -16.65 -15.01 9.74
N MET A 43 -17.44 -15.53 8.78
CA MET A 43 -17.46 -16.95 8.41
C MET A 43 -16.47 -17.32 7.29
N ILE A 44 -15.73 -16.35 6.71
CA ILE A 44 -14.82 -16.60 5.58
C ILE A 44 -13.42 -16.95 6.10
N THR A 45 -12.99 -18.19 5.87
CA THR A 45 -11.59 -18.60 6.05
C THR A 45 -10.69 -17.91 5.02
N HIS A 46 -9.57 -17.38 5.49
CA HIS A 46 -8.52 -16.70 4.72
C HIS A 46 -7.14 -17.15 5.24
N THR A 47 -6.06 -16.85 4.50
CA THR A 47 -4.69 -17.29 4.83
C THR A 47 -3.85 -16.18 5.47
N GLN A 48 -4.12 -14.91 5.16
CA GLN A 48 -3.47 -13.76 5.78
C GLN A 48 -4.49 -12.82 6.42
N THR A 49 -4.08 -12.07 7.45
CA THR A 49 -4.90 -11.00 8.04
C THR A 49 -5.43 -10.06 6.97
N VAL A 50 -6.73 -9.79 7.00
CA VAL A 50 -7.41 -8.84 6.12
C VAL A 50 -7.62 -7.55 6.89
N TYR A 51 -7.06 -6.45 6.40
CA TYR A 51 -7.19 -5.13 7.03
C TYR A 51 -8.28 -4.35 6.31
N SER A 52 -9.14 -3.64 7.03
CA SER A 52 -10.18 -2.86 6.39
C SER A 52 -10.61 -1.63 7.18
N THR A 53 -11.16 -0.63 6.50
CA THR A 53 -11.69 0.59 7.13
C THR A 53 -12.98 1.05 6.46
N TYR A 54 -13.85 1.65 7.26
CA TYR A 54 -15.08 2.27 6.75
C TYR A 54 -14.86 3.76 6.54
N LEU A 55 -14.61 4.12 5.28
CA LEU A 55 -14.45 5.50 4.85
C LEU A 55 -15.72 6.29 5.12
N ARG A 56 -15.59 7.44 5.79
CA ARG A 56 -16.71 8.30 6.21
C ARG A 56 -16.44 9.78 5.93
N PRO A 57 -16.60 10.24 4.67
CA PRO A 57 -16.53 11.65 4.32
C PRO A 57 -17.58 12.47 5.09
N ARG A 58 -17.11 13.39 5.95
CA ARG A 58 -17.95 14.42 6.57
C ARG A 58 -18.06 15.66 5.66
N GLU A 59 -16.97 15.96 4.98
CA GLU A 59 -16.79 16.99 3.95
C GLU A 59 -16.86 16.37 2.54
N GLY A 60 -16.90 17.20 1.50
CA GLY A 60 -16.92 16.74 0.10
C GLY A 60 -18.21 16.01 -0.34
N LYS A 61 -19.22 15.92 0.53
CA LYS A 61 -20.44 15.14 0.34
C LYS A 61 -21.19 15.47 -0.95
N ASP A 62 -21.21 16.73 -1.35
CA ASP A 62 -22.03 17.15 -2.49
C ASP A 62 -21.41 16.72 -3.83
N ALA A 63 -20.08 16.65 -3.94
CA ALA A 63 -19.41 16.01 -5.08
C ALA A 63 -19.69 14.49 -5.15
N ILE A 64 -19.84 13.82 -3.99
CA ILE A 64 -20.24 12.41 -3.92
C ILE A 64 -21.70 12.23 -4.38
N ARG A 65 -22.58 13.18 -4.07
CA ARG A 65 -23.98 13.22 -4.55
C ARG A 65 -24.07 13.49 -6.04
N GLU A 66 -23.27 14.42 -6.57
CA GLU A 66 -23.11 14.66 -8.02
C GLU A 66 -22.65 13.41 -8.76
N SER A 67 -21.87 12.55 -8.09
CA SER A 67 -21.43 11.24 -8.61
C SER A 67 -22.52 10.15 -8.56
N GLY A 68 -23.70 10.41 -7.97
CA GLY A 68 -24.83 9.49 -7.90
C GLY A 68 -24.92 8.62 -6.64
N ILE A 69 -24.17 8.94 -5.58
CA ILE A 69 -24.18 8.22 -4.29
C ILE A 69 -24.63 9.15 -3.16
N GLU A 70 -25.53 8.70 -2.28
CA GLU A 70 -25.81 9.41 -1.03
C GLU A 70 -24.82 8.99 0.08
N PRO A 71 -23.84 9.84 0.48
CA PRO A 71 -22.74 9.45 1.37
C PRO A 71 -23.16 9.10 2.81
N ASP A 72 -24.28 9.62 3.31
CA ASP A 72 -24.73 9.31 4.69
C ASP A 72 -25.38 7.92 4.80
N ASP A 73 -26.13 7.53 3.76
CA ASP A 73 -26.85 6.25 3.65
C ASP A 73 -26.01 5.13 3.04
N HIS A 74 -24.90 5.41 2.36
CA HIS A 74 -24.00 4.38 1.85
C HIS A 74 -22.90 3.99 2.86
N SER A 75 -22.17 2.93 2.54
CA SER A 75 -20.98 2.47 3.23
C SER A 75 -19.90 2.20 2.20
N PHE A 76 -18.80 2.91 2.34
CA PHE A 76 -17.57 2.74 1.59
C PHE A 76 -16.63 1.89 2.44
N HIS A 77 -16.49 0.60 2.13
CA HIS A 77 -15.60 -0.31 2.86
C HIS A 77 -14.34 -0.52 2.04
N LEU A 78 -13.24 0.10 2.46
CA LEU A 78 -11.93 -0.12 1.85
C LEU A 78 -11.28 -1.32 2.52
N ILE A 79 -10.79 -2.27 1.73
CA ILE A 79 -10.21 -3.52 2.21
C ILE A 79 -8.85 -3.71 1.55
N ASP A 80 -7.84 -4.04 2.35
CA ASP A 80 -6.56 -4.59 1.93
C ASP A 80 -6.52 -6.09 2.25
N ILE A 81 -6.25 -6.91 1.24
CA ILE A 81 -6.35 -8.37 1.30
C ILE A 81 -5.25 -9.04 0.45
N ALA A 82 -4.79 -10.23 0.86
CA ALA A 82 -3.92 -11.04 0.03
C ALA A 82 -4.62 -11.42 -1.28
N THR A 83 -3.94 -11.28 -2.43
CA THR A 83 -4.56 -11.53 -3.74
C THR A 83 -5.06 -12.99 -3.87
N MET A 84 -4.43 -13.92 -3.16
CA MET A 84 -4.86 -15.33 -3.07
C MET A 84 -6.15 -15.54 -2.25
N ASP A 85 -6.42 -14.70 -1.24
CA ASP A 85 -7.62 -14.78 -0.40
C ASP A 85 -8.83 -14.06 -1.03
N LEU A 86 -8.59 -13.05 -1.87
CA LEU A 86 -9.63 -12.24 -2.52
C LEU A 86 -10.69 -13.08 -3.25
N GLY A 87 -10.28 -14.19 -3.88
CA GLY A 87 -11.19 -15.10 -4.57
C GLY A 87 -12.25 -15.69 -3.63
N PHE A 88 -11.82 -16.29 -2.52
CA PHE A 88 -12.71 -16.86 -1.51
C PHE A 88 -13.56 -15.78 -0.82
N TRP A 89 -12.93 -14.62 -0.53
CA TRP A 89 -13.57 -13.49 0.14
C TRP A 89 -14.70 -12.85 -0.69
N MET A 90 -14.56 -12.79 -2.02
CA MET A 90 -15.58 -12.24 -2.92
C MET A 90 -16.59 -13.28 -3.45
N GLN A 91 -16.25 -14.57 -3.49
CA GLN A 91 -17.09 -15.61 -4.11
C GLN A 91 -18.53 -15.62 -3.59
N SER A 92 -18.72 -15.53 -2.27
CA SER A 92 -20.04 -15.51 -1.63
C SER A 92 -20.87 -14.29 -2.03
N LEU A 93 -20.23 -13.12 -2.17
CA LEU A 93 -20.90 -11.87 -2.56
C LEU A 93 -21.30 -11.89 -4.04
N ILE A 94 -20.42 -12.38 -4.92
CA ILE A 94 -20.71 -12.54 -6.36
C ILE A 94 -21.90 -13.49 -6.56
N GLN A 95 -21.98 -14.58 -5.78
CA GLN A 95 -23.14 -15.49 -5.80
C GLN A 95 -24.45 -14.84 -5.32
N GLN A 96 -24.38 -13.75 -4.57
CA GLN A 96 -25.52 -12.94 -4.12
C GLN A 96 -25.81 -11.78 -5.09
N GLY A 97 -25.18 -11.75 -6.26
CA GLY A 97 -25.41 -10.75 -7.30
C GLY A 97 -24.62 -9.45 -7.15
N TRP A 98 -23.61 -9.38 -6.27
CA TRP A 98 -22.76 -8.20 -6.18
C TRP A 98 -21.99 -7.98 -7.50
N GLU A 99 -22.10 -6.78 -8.06
CA GLU A 99 -21.53 -6.46 -9.36
C GLU A 99 -20.12 -5.87 -9.22
N ARG A 100 -19.17 -6.42 -9.99
CA ARG A 100 -17.79 -5.94 -10.03
C ARG A 100 -17.64 -4.82 -11.05
N CYS A 101 -17.24 -3.63 -10.61
CA CYS A 101 -16.87 -2.50 -11.47
C CYS A 101 -15.41 -2.07 -11.24
N ASN A 102 -14.96 -1.10 -12.03
CA ASN A 102 -13.73 -0.34 -11.76
C ASN A 102 -14.15 1.06 -11.29
N MET A 103 -13.64 1.47 -10.13
CA MET A 103 -13.93 2.75 -9.49
C MET A 103 -12.70 3.64 -9.56
N LYS A 104 -12.81 4.81 -10.18
CA LYS A 104 -11.78 5.85 -10.09
C LYS A 104 -12.00 6.68 -8.83
N ILE A 105 -11.18 6.46 -7.80
CA ILE A 105 -11.16 7.34 -6.63
C ILE A 105 -10.40 8.62 -7.01
N ILE A 106 -10.95 9.76 -6.65
CA ILE A 106 -10.39 11.09 -6.94
C ILE A 106 -10.20 11.84 -5.60
N PRO A 107 -9.03 11.71 -4.95
CA PRO A 107 -8.68 12.53 -3.80
C PRO A 107 -8.60 14.02 -4.17
N SER A 108 -8.95 14.90 -3.24
CA SER A 108 -8.81 16.35 -3.43
C SER A 108 -7.39 16.86 -3.15
N ASN A 109 -6.54 16.04 -2.53
CA ASN A 109 -5.18 16.37 -2.09
C ASN A 109 -4.09 15.43 -2.64
N ASP A 110 -4.42 14.50 -3.53
CA ASP A 110 -3.52 13.48 -4.07
C ASP A 110 -3.97 13.05 -5.49
N LYS A 111 -3.18 12.22 -6.16
CA LYS A 111 -3.47 11.67 -7.49
C LYS A 111 -4.70 10.76 -7.46
N SER A 112 -5.51 10.82 -8.52
CA SER A 112 -6.59 9.85 -8.73
C SER A 112 -6.04 8.44 -8.94
N LEU A 113 -6.69 7.44 -8.36
CA LEU A 113 -6.31 6.03 -8.46
C LEU A 113 -7.51 5.17 -8.86
N ASP A 114 -7.26 4.14 -9.67
CA ASP A 114 -8.29 3.21 -10.13
C ASP A 114 -8.25 1.95 -9.24
N ILE A 115 -9.40 1.56 -8.68
CA ILE A 115 -9.53 0.44 -7.74
C ILE A 115 -10.65 -0.52 -8.16
N VAL A 116 -10.47 -1.82 -7.92
CA VAL A 116 -11.56 -2.79 -8.12
C VAL A 116 -12.63 -2.54 -7.07
N CYS A 117 -13.87 -2.34 -7.52
CA CYS A 117 -15.01 -2.13 -6.64
C CYS A 117 -16.05 -3.24 -6.84
N PHE A 118 -16.75 -3.59 -5.76
CA PHE A 118 -17.92 -4.47 -5.79
C PHE A 118 -19.10 -3.73 -5.17
N ALA A 119 -20.16 -3.56 -5.97
CA ALA A 119 -21.39 -2.92 -5.57
C ALA A 119 -22.43 -3.94 -5.12
N HIS A 120 -23.08 -3.68 -3.99
CA HIS A 120 -24.25 -4.44 -3.54
C HIS A 120 -25.41 -4.25 -4.55
N PRO A 121 -26.27 -5.26 -4.82
CA PRO A 121 -27.38 -5.15 -5.78
C PRO A 121 -28.36 -3.98 -5.54
N SER A 122 -28.42 -3.47 -4.31
CA SER A 122 -29.25 -2.32 -3.92
C SER A 122 -28.50 -0.98 -3.88
N SER A 123 -27.29 -0.92 -4.46
CA SER A 123 -26.46 0.30 -4.59
C SER A 123 -26.54 0.85 -6.01
N THR A 124 -26.40 2.17 -6.17
CA THR A 124 -26.02 2.73 -7.48
C THR A 124 -24.63 2.19 -7.85
N ILE A 125 -24.46 1.71 -9.09
CA ILE A 125 -23.14 1.41 -9.66
C ILE A 125 -22.60 2.69 -10.28
N VAL A 126 -21.43 3.12 -9.83
CA VAL A 126 -20.73 4.30 -10.35
C VAL A 126 -19.26 3.99 -10.59
N ASN A 127 -18.64 4.77 -11.48
CA ASN A 127 -17.25 4.56 -11.91
C ASN A 127 -16.28 5.63 -11.37
N HIS A 128 -16.76 6.58 -10.56
CA HIS A 128 -15.95 7.63 -9.95
C HIS A 128 -16.43 7.91 -8.51
N LEU A 129 -15.48 8.16 -7.61
CA LEU A 129 -15.73 8.52 -6.22
C LEU A 129 -14.79 9.67 -5.81
N PRO A 130 -15.25 10.93 -5.81
CA PRO A 130 -14.48 12.04 -5.28
C PRO A 130 -14.41 11.95 -3.76
N LEU A 131 -13.23 12.19 -3.19
CA LEU A 131 -12.99 12.19 -1.75
C LEU A 131 -12.21 13.45 -1.34
N PRO A 132 -12.45 14.01 -0.14
CA PRO A 132 -11.68 15.15 0.35
C PRO A 132 -10.21 14.80 0.68
N TRP A 133 -9.85 13.51 0.74
CA TRP A 133 -8.53 13.01 1.11
C TRP A 133 -8.14 11.73 0.35
N ASN A 134 -6.87 11.33 0.43
CA ASN A 134 -6.42 9.99 0.05
C ASN A 134 -7.11 8.93 0.97
N PRO A 135 -7.77 7.90 0.42
CA PRO A 135 -8.52 6.91 1.21
C PRO A 135 -7.65 6.01 2.11
N PHE A 136 -6.36 5.85 1.83
CA PHE A 136 -5.46 4.98 2.60
C PHE A 136 -4.92 5.66 3.87
N ASP A 137 -4.91 7.00 3.90
CA ASP A 137 -4.29 7.83 4.93
C ASP A 137 -5.28 8.41 5.96
N VAL A 138 -6.54 7.96 5.91
CA VAL A 138 -7.57 8.39 6.85
C VAL A 138 -7.37 7.72 8.20
N GLU A 139 -7.09 8.52 9.24
CA GLU A 139 -7.12 8.02 10.61
C GLU A 139 -8.56 7.66 11.02
N GLY A 140 -8.76 6.43 11.48
CA GLY A 140 -10.08 5.95 11.83
C GLY A 140 -10.06 4.63 12.58
N ARG A 141 -11.15 3.86 12.45
CA ARG A 141 -11.25 2.49 12.97
C ARG A 141 -10.86 1.52 11.87
N CYS A 142 -9.68 0.94 11.98
CA CYS A 142 -9.27 -0.18 11.16
C CYS A 142 -9.72 -1.49 11.82
N TYR A 143 -10.22 -2.41 11.01
CA TYR A 143 -10.72 -3.72 11.41
C TYR A 143 -9.80 -4.78 10.83
N ASN A 144 -9.25 -5.61 11.72
CA ASN A 144 -8.33 -6.66 11.37
C ASN A 144 -9.11 -7.97 11.47
N HIS A 145 -9.40 -8.62 10.35
CA HIS A 145 -9.96 -9.97 10.33
C HIS A 145 -8.78 -10.94 10.29
N ILE A 146 -8.64 -11.72 11.37
CA ILE A 146 -7.44 -12.48 11.70
C ILE A 146 -7.76 -13.98 11.54
N PRO A 147 -6.99 -14.72 10.73
CA PRO A 147 -7.30 -16.11 10.46
C PRO A 147 -7.07 -17.02 11.67
N GLU A 148 -7.73 -18.16 11.65
CA GLU A 148 -7.78 -19.09 12.77
C GLU A 148 -6.42 -19.76 13.01
N GLY A 149 -5.86 -19.57 14.21
CA GLY A 149 -4.53 -20.04 14.57
C GLY A 149 -3.42 -18.98 14.53
N THR A 150 -3.70 -17.76 14.05
CA THR A 150 -2.71 -16.66 14.07
C THR A 150 -2.56 -16.08 15.48
N THR A 151 -1.38 -16.27 16.08
CA THR A 151 -0.98 -15.57 17.31
C THR A 151 -0.64 -14.11 16.99
N VAL A 152 -1.48 -13.17 17.44
CA VAL A 152 -1.21 -11.74 17.32
C VAL A 152 -0.20 -11.34 18.40
N MET A 153 1.00 -10.92 18.01
CA MET A 153 1.88 -10.17 18.91
C MET A 153 1.41 -8.72 18.95
N GLU A 154 0.88 -8.31 20.10
CA GLU A 154 0.46 -6.94 20.34
C GLU A 154 1.69 -6.06 20.62
N MET A 155 2.16 -5.35 19.59
CA MET A 155 3.16 -4.31 19.76
C MET A 155 2.54 -3.14 20.53
N VAL A 156 2.82 -3.08 21.83
CA VAL A 156 2.50 -1.93 22.67
C VAL A 156 3.41 -0.78 22.24
N ILE A 157 2.82 0.22 21.60
CA ILE A 157 3.45 1.53 21.44
C ILE A 157 3.12 2.29 22.73
N GLU A 158 4.12 2.55 23.56
CA GLU A 158 3.95 3.44 24.70
C GLU A 158 3.78 4.87 24.17
N GLU A 159 2.58 5.44 24.37
CA GLU A 159 2.32 6.85 24.08
C GLU A 159 3.13 7.69 25.08
N ILE A 160 4.22 8.29 24.61
CA ILE A 160 5.03 9.22 25.42
C ILE A 160 4.23 10.51 25.56
N GLU A 161 3.56 10.68 26.71
CA GLU A 161 2.88 11.93 27.06
C GLU A 161 3.89 13.08 27.08
N SER A 162 3.74 14.02 26.14
CA SER A 162 4.53 15.25 26.09
C SER A 162 3.90 16.30 27.01
N ASP A 163 4.29 16.28 28.29
CA ASP A 163 3.93 17.33 29.24
C ASP A 163 4.91 18.52 29.15
N GLU A 164 4.40 19.74 29.17
CA GLU A 164 5.20 20.97 29.05
C GLU A 164 5.49 21.56 30.43
N THR A 165 6.74 21.94 30.75
CA THR A 165 7.15 23.31 31.19
C THR A 165 8.54 23.41 31.83
N ASP A 166 9.12 24.60 31.65
CA ASP A 166 10.03 25.37 32.51
C ASP A 166 11.50 25.00 32.79
N GLU A 167 12.26 26.08 32.91
CA GLU A 167 13.71 26.28 32.84
C GLU A 167 14.48 25.81 34.11
N GLU A 168 15.75 25.39 33.95
CA GLU A 168 16.88 26.26 34.33
C GLU A 168 18.23 25.79 33.72
N ILE A 169 19.28 26.61 33.86
CA ILE A 169 20.53 26.54 33.08
C ILE A 169 21.74 26.26 33.98
N SER A 170 22.67 25.37 33.57
CA SER A 170 24.05 25.43 34.07
C SER A 170 25.11 24.79 33.15
N SER A 171 26.14 25.59 32.86
CA SER A 171 27.59 25.32 32.65
C SER A 171 28.10 23.85 32.61
N VAL A 172 29.13 23.46 31.85
CA VAL A 172 30.44 24.16 31.63
C VAL A 172 31.08 23.81 30.26
N GLU A 173 31.69 24.80 29.59
CA GLU A 173 32.77 24.63 28.58
C GLU A 173 34.14 25.03 29.17
N PRO A 174 35.27 24.39 28.78
CA PRO A 174 36.15 24.89 27.70
C PRO A 174 36.66 23.79 26.71
N LYS A 175 36.89 24.01 25.39
CA LYS A 175 37.86 24.91 24.68
C LYS A 175 39.34 24.42 24.74
N VAL A 176 40.22 24.42 23.72
CA VAL A 176 40.22 24.78 22.25
C VAL A 176 40.51 23.50 21.39
N VAL A 177 41.00 23.39 20.14
CA VAL A 177 41.77 24.18 19.11
C VAL A 177 41.25 23.69 17.72
N GLU A 178 40.90 24.47 16.68
CA GLU A 178 41.68 25.33 15.73
C GLU A 178 42.71 24.56 14.85
N THR A 179 42.91 24.81 13.54
CA THR A 179 42.46 25.84 12.57
C THR A 179 42.18 25.27 11.15
N GLU A 180 41.38 25.95 10.32
CA GLU A 180 41.40 25.80 8.83
C GLU A 180 42.49 26.68 8.16
N PRO A 181 42.61 26.73 6.81
CA PRO A 181 41.91 27.80 6.09
C PRO A 181 41.42 27.53 4.63
N VAL A 182 40.13 27.81 4.38
CA VAL A 182 39.57 28.84 3.45
C VAL A 182 40.03 28.92 1.97
N ASP A 183 39.00 29.04 1.10
CA ASP A 183 38.92 29.55 -0.30
C ASP A 183 39.48 28.73 -1.48
N THR A 184 38.57 28.35 -2.39
CA THR A 184 38.48 29.08 -3.68
C THR A 184 37.08 28.96 -4.31
N MET A 185 36.40 30.08 -4.57
CA MET A 185 35.18 30.11 -5.39
C MET A 185 35.49 30.04 -6.89
N VAL A 186 34.72 29.25 -7.65
CA VAL A 186 34.44 29.53 -9.08
C VAL A 186 32.98 29.18 -9.40
N GLU A 187 32.14 30.20 -9.53
CA GLU A 187 30.84 30.08 -10.20
C GLU A 187 31.04 30.16 -11.71
N THR A 188 30.63 29.14 -12.48
CA THR A 188 30.48 29.27 -13.94
C THR A 188 29.43 28.29 -14.47
N THR A 189 28.46 28.81 -15.22
CA THR A 189 27.43 28.03 -15.90
C THR A 189 28.00 27.27 -17.09
N ALA A 190 28.14 25.94 -16.96
CA ALA A 190 28.54 25.06 -18.06
C ALA A 190 27.49 23.95 -18.26
N LYS A 191 26.87 23.94 -19.44
CA LYS A 191 25.81 22.99 -19.83
C LYS A 191 26.41 21.63 -20.20
N VAL A 192 26.70 20.79 -19.20
CA VAL A 192 27.17 19.42 -19.42
C VAL A 192 25.98 18.46 -19.41
N VAL A 193 25.74 17.78 -20.53
CA VAL A 193 24.81 16.64 -20.59
C VAL A 193 25.56 15.42 -20.08
N VAL A 194 25.58 15.25 -18.76
CA VAL A 194 25.79 13.93 -18.16
C VAL A 194 24.40 13.27 -18.13
N ALA A 195 24.29 12.06 -18.66
CA ALA A 195 23.12 11.25 -18.34
C ALA A 195 23.24 10.84 -16.87
N GLU A 196 22.35 11.34 -16.02
CA GLU A 196 22.16 10.81 -14.68
C GLU A 196 21.46 9.44 -14.81
N THR A 197 22.21 8.44 -15.29
CA THR A 197 21.81 7.04 -15.29
C THR A 197 21.47 6.67 -13.85
N SER A 198 20.17 6.55 -13.59
CA SER A 198 19.65 6.40 -12.25
C SER A 198 20.18 5.13 -11.58
N ALA A 199 20.17 5.08 -10.26
CA ALA A 199 20.56 3.86 -9.53
C ALA A 199 19.74 2.63 -9.97
N SER A 200 18.47 2.85 -10.37
CA SER A 200 17.61 1.84 -10.98
C SER A 200 18.11 1.38 -12.36
N GLU A 201 18.52 2.29 -13.26
CA GLU A 201 19.10 1.92 -14.57
C GLU A 201 20.39 1.10 -14.45
N LEU A 202 21.26 1.43 -13.49
CA LEU A 202 22.48 0.65 -13.22
C LEU A 202 22.15 -0.77 -12.73
N LEU A 203 21.12 -0.91 -11.89
CA LEU A 203 20.61 -2.21 -11.45
C LEU A 203 19.87 -2.95 -12.58
N GLU A 204 19.19 -2.27 -13.49
CA GLU A 204 18.61 -2.87 -14.69
C GLU A 204 19.69 -3.46 -15.62
N GLU A 205 20.81 -2.77 -15.82
CA GLU A 205 21.94 -3.33 -16.58
C GLU A 205 22.51 -4.56 -15.86
N GLU A 206 22.67 -4.52 -14.53
CA GLU A 206 23.18 -5.64 -13.74
C GLU A 206 22.23 -6.86 -13.77
N VAL A 207 20.92 -6.66 -13.61
CA VAL A 207 19.89 -7.71 -13.74
C VAL A 207 19.96 -8.35 -15.13
N ARG A 208 19.88 -7.53 -16.20
CA ARG A 208 19.88 -8.03 -17.58
C ARG A 208 21.16 -8.80 -17.89
N ARG A 209 22.32 -8.26 -17.53
CA ARG A 209 23.64 -8.91 -17.67
C ARG A 209 23.73 -10.23 -16.89
N THR A 210 23.09 -10.32 -15.73
CA THR A 210 23.05 -11.53 -14.91
C THR A 210 22.17 -12.61 -15.56
N ILE A 211 21.02 -12.24 -16.11
CA ILE A 211 20.16 -13.15 -16.88
C ILE A 211 20.89 -13.65 -18.13
N ASP A 212 21.53 -12.75 -18.90
CA ASP A 212 22.27 -13.11 -20.12
C ASP A 212 23.44 -14.07 -19.85
N LEU A 213 24.17 -13.88 -18.75
CA LEU A 213 25.24 -14.80 -18.33
C LEU A 213 24.70 -16.21 -18.00
N LEU A 214 23.63 -16.30 -17.21
CA LEU A 214 23.08 -17.59 -16.80
C LEU A 214 22.37 -18.31 -17.96
N ARG A 215 21.76 -17.55 -18.88
CA ARG A 215 21.26 -18.05 -20.17
C ARG A 215 22.40 -18.59 -21.05
N ALA A 216 23.57 -17.93 -21.07
CA ALA A 216 24.74 -18.38 -21.80
C ALA A 216 25.37 -19.65 -21.20
N ASP A 217 25.28 -19.82 -19.87
CA ASP A 217 25.60 -21.09 -19.17
C ASP A 217 24.56 -22.21 -19.46
N GLY A 218 23.51 -21.92 -20.24
CA GLY A 218 22.51 -22.89 -20.71
C GLY A 218 21.33 -23.10 -19.76
N MET A 219 21.15 -22.24 -18.75
CA MET A 219 20.07 -22.35 -17.77
C MET A 219 18.72 -21.94 -18.36
N ASP A 220 17.66 -22.67 -18.01
CA ASP A 220 16.27 -22.25 -18.29
C ASP A 220 15.78 -21.17 -17.32
N MET A 221 14.60 -20.60 -17.60
CA MET A 221 14.02 -19.49 -16.82
C MET A 221 13.81 -19.82 -15.33
N MET A 222 13.46 -21.07 -15.00
CA MET A 222 13.28 -21.52 -13.61
C MET A 222 14.64 -21.69 -12.93
N GLN A 223 15.61 -22.29 -13.62
CA GLN A 223 16.98 -22.43 -13.15
C GLN A 223 17.68 -21.08 -12.93
N VAL A 224 17.43 -20.07 -13.78
CA VAL A 224 17.91 -18.70 -13.58
C VAL A 224 17.31 -18.09 -12.32
N MET A 225 15.99 -18.24 -12.10
CA MET A 225 15.34 -17.68 -10.91
C MET A 225 15.77 -18.36 -9.59
N GLU A 226 16.11 -19.66 -9.62
CA GLU A 226 16.66 -20.37 -8.46
C GLU A 226 18.17 -20.12 -8.24
N HIS A 227 18.87 -19.45 -9.18
CA HIS A 227 20.31 -19.32 -9.12
C HIS A 227 20.79 -18.23 -8.12
N PRO A 228 21.72 -18.52 -7.19
CA PRO A 228 22.11 -17.57 -6.13
C PRO A 228 22.60 -16.20 -6.61
N LYS A 229 23.34 -16.12 -7.72
CA LYS A 229 23.77 -14.82 -8.31
C LYS A 229 22.58 -13.99 -8.80
N PHE A 230 21.53 -14.63 -9.29
CA PHE A 230 20.33 -13.93 -9.74
C PHE A 230 19.52 -13.44 -8.54
N ALA A 231 19.37 -14.26 -7.51
CA ALA A 231 18.70 -13.87 -6.26
C ALA A 231 19.28 -12.57 -5.68
N GLU A 232 20.59 -12.50 -5.47
CA GLU A 232 21.28 -11.32 -4.91
C GLU A 232 21.06 -10.03 -5.73
N VAL A 233 21.08 -10.13 -7.06
CA VAL A 233 20.87 -8.97 -7.95
C VAL A 233 19.37 -8.60 -8.01
N SER A 234 18.48 -9.60 -7.99
CA SER A 234 17.03 -9.39 -8.00
C SER A 234 16.51 -8.73 -6.72
N GLU A 235 17.10 -9.05 -5.56
CA GLU A 235 16.77 -8.41 -4.28
C GLU A 235 17.14 -6.91 -4.30
N ARG A 236 18.35 -6.59 -4.77
CA ARG A 236 18.82 -5.20 -4.90
C ARG A 236 18.01 -4.41 -5.93
N ALA A 237 17.63 -5.02 -7.05
CA ALA A 237 16.81 -4.41 -8.07
C ALA A 237 15.35 -4.20 -7.60
N GLY A 238 14.76 -5.18 -6.90
CA GLY A 238 13.43 -5.05 -6.29
C GLY A 238 13.39 -3.93 -5.23
N ALA A 239 14.42 -3.80 -4.41
CA ALA A 239 14.58 -2.69 -3.46
C ALA A 239 14.71 -1.31 -4.14
N ALA A 240 15.12 -1.26 -5.42
CA ALA A 240 15.15 -0.07 -6.26
C ALA A 240 13.91 0.09 -7.17
N ASN A 241 12.84 -0.68 -6.90
CA ASN A 241 11.56 -0.69 -7.62
C ASN A 241 11.70 -1.02 -9.13
N VAL A 242 12.64 -1.92 -9.48
CA VAL A 242 12.82 -2.44 -10.84
C VAL A 242 11.96 -3.70 -11.05
N ASP A 243 11.23 -3.77 -12.17
CA ASP A 243 10.42 -4.95 -12.54
C ASP A 243 11.30 -6.09 -13.11
N VAL A 244 11.96 -6.80 -12.20
CA VAL A 244 12.81 -7.96 -12.52
C VAL A 244 12.05 -9.07 -13.24
N TRP A 245 10.75 -9.28 -12.94
CA TRP A 245 9.97 -10.34 -13.56
C TRP A 245 9.74 -10.09 -15.05
N THR A 246 9.33 -8.87 -15.42
CA THR A 246 9.21 -8.48 -16.83
C THR A 246 10.56 -8.56 -17.55
N MET A 247 11.68 -8.27 -16.88
CA MET A 247 13.03 -8.41 -17.46
C MET A 247 13.43 -9.87 -17.73
N VAL A 248 13.08 -10.80 -16.82
CA VAL A 248 13.29 -12.24 -17.03
C VAL A 248 12.42 -12.73 -18.20
N VAL A 249 11.11 -12.47 -18.14
CA VAL A 249 10.14 -12.93 -19.15
C VAL A 249 10.50 -12.40 -20.55
N ASN A 250 10.85 -11.12 -20.69
CA ASN A 250 11.27 -10.54 -21.97
C ASN A 250 12.60 -11.08 -22.51
N THR A 251 13.42 -11.73 -21.67
CA THR A 251 14.68 -12.35 -22.10
C THR A 251 14.49 -13.82 -22.52
N PHE A 252 13.45 -14.50 -22.01
CA PHE A 252 13.16 -15.92 -22.30
C PHE A 252 12.04 -16.16 -23.34
N GLN A 253 11.44 -15.10 -23.89
CA GLN A 253 10.61 -15.15 -25.11
C GLN A 253 11.45 -15.21 -26.40
#